data_AF-A0A7S2D5E0-F1
#
_entry.id   AF-A0A7S2D5E0-F1
#
_cell.length_a   1.000
_cell.length_b   1.000
_cell.length_c   1.000
_cell.angle_alpha   90.00
_cell.angle_beta   90.00
_cell.angle_gamma   90.00
#
_symmetry.space_group_name_H-M   'P 1'
#
loop_
_entity.id
_entity.type
_entity.pdbx_description
1 polymer ?
#
loop_
_entity_poly.entity_id
_entity_poly.type
_entity_poly.pdbx_seq_one_letter_code
_entity_poly.pdbx_strand_id
1 'polypeptide(L)'
;DLDFDATMATESRSPSFSLSALNPDPDLLRWDNVSTLDNGQLLYNGWLNVPLVHDSSWLVQQFEELPRVCLRVRVVLARHQPAREGPLLVHCGGPGSGRDCARAQLPFFDLLDDGQILSNFDLWSIDQRGVNLWGDSSDPDMEDGIIHPEPPPCPFHYNSGE
;
A
#
# COMPACT_ATOMS: atom_id res chain seq x y z
N ASP A 1 16.91 -39.95 -35.26
CA ASP A 1 16.16 -40.33 -34.06
C ASP A 1 16.95 -39.96 -32.82
N LEU A 2 16.70 -38.76 -32.30
CA LEU A 2 17.21 -38.29 -31.01
C LEU A 2 16.00 -37.77 -30.24
N ASP A 3 15.41 -38.66 -29.44
CA ASP A 3 14.33 -38.33 -28.51
C ASP A 3 14.90 -37.53 -27.35
N PHE A 4 14.49 -36.26 -27.25
CA PHE A 4 14.82 -35.38 -26.15
C PHE A 4 13.71 -35.52 -25.09
N ASP A 5 14.02 -36.29 -24.05
CA ASP A 5 13.10 -36.62 -22.96
C ASP A 5 12.84 -35.36 -22.10
N ALA A 6 11.65 -34.79 -22.23
CA ALA A 6 11.22 -33.62 -21.49
C ALA A 6 10.62 -34.05 -20.14
N THR A 7 11.48 -34.32 -19.16
CA THR A 7 11.06 -34.44 -17.76
C THR A 7 10.55 -33.09 -17.26
N MET A 8 9.22 -32.96 -17.18
CA MET A 8 8.54 -31.85 -16.55
C MET A 8 8.92 -31.77 -15.07
N ALA A 9 9.61 -30.70 -14.70
CA ALA A 9 9.77 -30.32 -13.31
C ALA A 9 8.39 -29.99 -12.72
N THR A 10 7.94 -30.80 -11.77
CA THR A 10 6.80 -30.46 -10.92
C THR A 10 7.16 -29.24 -10.08
N GLU A 11 6.62 -28.08 -10.44
CA GLU A 11 6.67 -26.88 -9.60
C GLU A 11 5.99 -27.18 -8.25
N SER A 12 6.81 -27.18 -7.21
CA SER A 12 6.37 -27.11 -5.82
C SER A 12 5.60 -25.81 -5.63
N ARG A 13 4.27 -25.85 -5.74
CA ARG A 13 3.40 -24.75 -5.31
C ARG A 13 3.58 -24.56 -3.81
N SER A 14 4.39 -23.58 -3.43
CA SER A 14 4.41 -22.99 -2.10
C SER A 14 2.97 -22.65 -1.68
N PRO A 15 2.62 -22.76 -0.39
CA PRO A 15 1.28 -22.44 0.09
C PRO A 15 0.89 -21.04 -0.40
N SER A 16 -0.23 -20.95 -1.13
CA SER A 16 -0.75 -19.69 -1.63
C SER A 16 -1.23 -18.86 -0.44
N PHE A 17 -0.35 -18.08 0.16
CA PHE A 17 -0.78 -16.94 0.96
C PHE A 17 -1.53 -16.01 0.01
N SER A 18 -2.86 -15.90 0.18
CA SER A 18 -3.62 -14.90 -0.56
C SER A 18 -3.33 -13.54 0.06
N LEU A 19 -2.27 -12.89 -0.42
CA LEU A 19 -1.94 -11.52 -0.03
C LEU A 19 -3.16 -10.64 -0.32
N SER A 20 -3.61 -9.89 0.68
CA SER A 20 -4.75 -8.99 0.60
C SER A 20 -4.48 -7.73 1.41
N ALA A 21 -5.34 -6.71 1.29
CA ALA A 21 -5.26 -5.53 2.15
C ALA A 21 -5.31 -5.89 3.64
N LEU A 22 -6.10 -6.90 4.01
CA LEU A 22 -6.26 -7.38 5.39
C LEU A 22 -5.10 -8.24 5.89
N ASN A 23 -4.36 -8.88 4.98
CA ASN A 23 -3.23 -9.74 5.30
C ASN A 23 -2.11 -9.51 4.28
N PRO A 24 -1.42 -8.34 4.34
CA PRO A 24 -0.35 -8.03 3.42
C PRO A 24 0.93 -8.79 3.78
N ASP A 25 1.91 -8.76 2.89
CA ASP A 25 3.25 -9.23 3.19
C ASP A 25 3.89 -8.28 4.22
N PRO A 26 4.24 -8.75 5.45
CA PRO A 26 4.75 -7.89 6.50
C PRO A 26 6.16 -7.34 6.23
N ASP A 27 6.87 -7.85 5.22
CA ASP A 27 8.17 -7.34 4.79
C ASP A 27 8.01 -6.19 3.78
N LEU A 28 6.85 -6.11 3.13
CA LEU A 28 6.51 -5.05 2.17
C LEU A 28 5.60 -3.99 2.76
N LEU A 29 4.61 -4.35 3.56
CA LEU A 29 3.58 -3.44 4.06
C LEU A 29 3.20 -3.76 5.50
N ARG A 30 3.18 -2.72 6.34
CA ARG A 30 2.71 -2.80 7.73
C ARG A 30 1.70 -1.72 8.01
N TRP A 31 0.53 -2.12 8.50
CA TRP A 31 -0.45 -1.20 9.04
C TRP A 31 -0.02 -0.75 10.44
N ASP A 32 -0.09 0.56 10.69
CA ASP A 32 0.13 1.12 12.03
C ASP A 32 -1.18 1.58 12.68
N ASN A 33 -2.17 1.93 11.87
CA ASN A 33 -3.39 2.53 12.36
C ASN A 33 -4.60 2.03 11.57
N VAL A 34 -5.69 1.80 12.28
CA VAL A 34 -7.00 1.49 11.72
C VAL A 34 -8.03 2.42 12.35
N SER A 35 -8.86 3.03 11.53
CA SER A 35 -9.96 3.88 11.96
C SER A 35 -11.26 3.49 11.24
N THR A 36 -12.40 3.85 11.81
CA THR A 36 -13.71 3.66 11.18
C THR A 36 -14.21 5.00 10.68
N LEU A 37 -14.59 5.06 9.41
CA LEU A 37 -15.20 6.23 8.78
C LEU A 37 -16.67 6.39 9.18
N ASP A 38 -17.24 7.57 8.97
CA ASP A 38 -18.64 7.87 9.30
C ASP A 38 -19.64 6.94 8.60
N ASN A 39 -19.25 6.38 7.45
CA ASN A 39 -20.04 5.43 6.67
C ASN A 39 -19.83 3.96 7.09
N GLY A 40 -19.10 3.70 8.16
CA GLY A 40 -18.81 2.38 8.71
C GLY A 40 -17.68 1.61 8.01
N GLN A 41 -17.07 2.16 6.95
CA GLN A 41 -15.91 1.52 6.30
C GLN A 41 -14.66 1.67 7.17
N LEU A 42 -13.77 0.68 7.07
CA LEU A 42 -12.46 0.75 7.73
C LEU A 42 -11.46 1.47 6.85
N LEU A 43 -10.72 2.39 7.45
CA LEU A 43 -9.59 3.08 6.87
C LEU A 43 -8.31 2.63 7.58
N TYR A 44 -7.37 2.11 6.81
CA TYR A 44 -6.05 1.68 7.26
C TYR A 44 -5.01 2.71 6.85
N ASN A 45 -4.11 3.06 7.75
CA ASN A 45 -2.86 3.77 7.42
C ASN A 45 -1.68 2.85 7.70
N GLY A 46 -0.65 2.93 6.86
CA GLY A 46 0.49 2.05 6.95
C GLY A 46 1.73 2.56 6.25
N TRP A 47 2.77 1.75 6.34
CA TRP A 47 4.06 1.96 5.72
C TRP A 47 4.32 0.89 4.66
N LEU A 48 4.72 1.32 3.47
CA LEU A 48 5.15 0.49 2.36
C LEU A 48 6.67 0.60 2.19
N ASN A 49 7.33 -0.54 2.23
CA ASN A 49 8.78 -0.70 2.06
C ASN A 49 9.14 -0.82 0.57
N VAL A 50 9.71 0.23 0.00
CA VAL A 50 10.05 0.27 -1.43
C VAL A 50 11.55 0.48 -1.65
N PRO A 51 12.14 -0.11 -2.70
CA PRO A 51 13.50 0.22 -3.08
C PRO A 51 13.56 1.68 -3.56
N LEU A 52 14.61 2.39 -3.16
CA LEU A 52 14.89 3.75 -3.62
C LEU A 52 15.17 3.75 -5.12
N VAL A 53 15.95 2.78 -5.58
CA VAL A 53 16.36 2.59 -6.97
C VAL A 53 15.72 1.33 -7.51
N HIS A 54 15.04 1.44 -8.67
CA HIS A 54 14.40 0.31 -9.36
C HIS A 54 15.25 -0.25 -10.50
N ASP A 55 16.47 0.25 -10.69
CA ASP A 55 17.39 -0.30 -11.68
C ASP A 55 17.77 -1.71 -11.26
N SER A 56 17.27 -2.68 -12.03
CA SER A 56 17.53 -4.09 -11.85
C SER A 56 18.84 -4.53 -12.51
N SER A 57 19.68 -3.59 -12.95
CA SER A 57 20.98 -3.95 -13.50
C SER A 57 21.75 -4.78 -12.48
N TRP A 58 22.22 -5.93 -12.96
CA TRP A 58 22.91 -6.94 -12.15
C TRP A 58 24.11 -6.36 -11.39
N LEU A 59 24.69 -5.27 -11.89
CA LEU A 59 25.79 -4.55 -11.26
C LEU A 59 25.39 -3.95 -9.92
N VAL A 60 24.21 -3.32 -9.81
CA VAL A 60 23.82 -2.67 -8.54
C VAL A 60 23.53 -3.72 -7.46
N GLN A 61 22.96 -4.87 -7.85
CA GLN A 61 22.56 -5.92 -6.90
C GLN A 61 23.72 -6.79 -6.38
N GLN A 62 24.86 -6.85 -7.09
CA GLN A 62 25.99 -7.69 -6.68
C GLN A 62 26.90 -7.06 -5.63
N PHE A 63 26.90 -5.74 -5.52
CA PHE A 63 27.87 -5.03 -4.68
C PHE A 63 27.27 -4.41 -3.42
N GLU A 64 25.95 -4.18 -3.36
CA GLU A 64 25.32 -3.54 -2.22
C GLU A 64 23.82 -3.88 -2.11
N GLU A 65 23.30 -3.93 -0.89
CA GLU A 65 21.84 -3.95 -0.68
C GLU A 65 21.26 -2.62 -1.18
N LEU A 66 20.21 -2.70 -2.01
CA LEU A 66 19.57 -1.49 -2.53
C LEU A 66 19.00 -0.68 -1.37
N PRO A 67 19.33 0.62 -1.25
CA PRO A 67 18.74 1.47 -0.22
C PRO A 67 17.22 1.46 -0.41
N ARG A 68 16.51 1.40 0.72
CA ARG A 68 15.05 1.29 0.76
C ARG A 68 14.48 2.49 1.48
N VAL A 69 13.26 2.87 1.13
CA VAL A 69 12.54 3.99 1.72
C VAL A 69 11.14 3.54 2.11
N CYS A 70 10.58 4.24 3.08
CA CYS A 70 9.22 4.00 3.55
C CYS A 70 8.28 5.02 2.92
N LEU A 71 7.26 4.55 2.23
CA LEU A 71 6.15 5.37 1.76
C LEU A 71 4.96 5.18 2.68
N ARG A 72 4.26 6.26 3.00
CA ARG A 72 2.99 6.13 3.70
C ARG A 72 1.90 5.75 2.70
N VAL A 73 1.03 4.87 3.13
CA VAL A 73 -0.10 4.39 2.34
C VAL A 73 -1.38 4.47 3.15
N ARG A 74 -2.49 4.58 2.44
CA ARG A 74 -3.82 4.56 3.03
C ARG A 74 -4.74 3.68 2.20
N VAL A 75 -5.60 2.95 2.89
CA VAL A 75 -6.61 2.10 2.27
C VAL A 75 -7.95 2.33 2.91
N VAL A 76 -8.98 2.55 2.10
CA VAL A 76 -10.38 2.43 2.53
C VAL A 76 -10.90 1.09 2.01
N LEU A 77 -11.22 0.18 2.92
CA LEU A 77 -11.68 -1.15 2.53
C LEU A 77 -13.07 -1.09 1.90
N ALA A 78 -13.30 -1.96 0.91
CA ALA A 78 -14.64 -2.19 0.38
C ALA A 78 -15.63 -2.54 1.50
N ARG A 79 -16.90 -2.14 1.35
CA ARG A 79 -17.97 -2.46 2.32
C ARG A 79 -18.14 -3.96 2.58
N HIS A 80 -17.75 -4.79 1.62
CA HIS A 80 -17.73 -6.24 1.74
C HIS A 80 -16.35 -6.80 1.39
N GLN A 81 -15.79 -7.59 2.29
CA GLN A 81 -14.48 -8.23 2.12
C GLN A 81 -14.62 -9.72 1.79
N PRO A 82 -13.74 -10.29 0.94
CA PRO A 82 -12.73 -9.57 0.15
C PRO A 82 -13.37 -8.65 -0.90
N ALA A 83 -12.70 -7.54 -1.22
CA ALA A 83 -13.17 -6.64 -2.28
C ALA A 83 -13.39 -7.42 -3.59
N ARG A 84 -14.60 -7.33 -4.15
CA ARG A 84 -15.03 -8.12 -5.31
C ARG A 84 -14.12 -7.92 -6.52
N GLU A 85 -13.72 -6.68 -6.75
CA GLU A 85 -12.92 -6.26 -7.90
C GLU A 85 -11.45 -5.99 -7.50
N GLY A 86 -11.10 -6.20 -6.23
CA GLY A 86 -9.75 -6.02 -5.71
C GLY A 86 -9.37 -4.56 -5.42
N PRO A 87 -8.07 -4.23 -5.46
CA PRO A 87 -7.58 -2.89 -5.13
C PRO A 87 -7.73 -1.91 -6.30
N LEU A 88 -8.16 -0.69 -5.99
CA LEU A 88 -8.17 0.45 -6.90
C LEU A 88 -7.25 1.54 -6.35
N LEU A 89 -6.11 1.76 -7.01
CA LEU A 89 -5.19 2.85 -6.66
C LEU A 89 -5.72 4.17 -7.20
N VAL A 90 -5.88 5.15 -6.31
CA VAL A 90 -6.35 6.50 -6.62
C VAL A 90 -5.30 7.54 -6.29
N HIS A 91 -5.26 8.59 -7.09
CA HIS A 91 -4.36 9.71 -6.92
C HIS A 91 -5.00 11.00 -7.46
N CYS A 92 -4.83 12.11 -6.76
CA CYS A 92 -5.44 13.40 -7.09
C CYS A 92 -4.66 14.19 -8.17
N GLY A 93 -3.50 13.68 -8.58
CA GLY A 93 -2.61 14.34 -9.53
C GLY A 93 -1.77 15.47 -8.91
N GLY A 94 -0.83 15.99 -9.70
CA GLY A 94 0.19 16.92 -9.22
C GLY A 94 1.27 16.22 -8.35
N PRO A 95 2.47 16.80 -8.25
CA PRO A 95 3.57 16.18 -7.51
C PRO A 95 3.41 16.29 -5.98
N GLY A 96 2.49 17.12 -5.49
CA GLY A 96 2.32 17.40 -4.06
C GLY A 96 1.14 16.68 -3.40
N SER A 97 0.36 15.88 -4.13
CA SER A 97 -0.72 15.08 -3.53
C SER A 97 -0.19 13.71 -3.11
N GLY A 98 -0.84 13.12 -2.12
CA GLY A 98 -0.39 11.86 -1.53
C GLY A 98 -1.54 10.93 -1.17
N ARG A 99 -1.41 10.30 -0.01
CA ARG A 99 -2.32 9.29 0.52
C ARG A 99 -3.66 9.87 0.95
N ASP A 100 -3.79 11.17 1.11
CA ASP A 100 -5.04 11.86 1.42
C ASP A 100 -6.14 11.61 0.37
N CYS A 101 -5.73 11.30 -0.87
CA CYS A 101 -6.61 11.11 -2.01
C CYS A 101 -7.68 10.03 -1.85
N ALA A 102 -7.39 8.90 -1.21
CA ALA A 102 -8.40 7.85 -1.01
C ALA A 102 -9.57 8.35 -0.15
N ARG A 103 -9.30 9.24 0.82
CA ARG A 103 -10.31 9.86 1.66
C ARG A 103 -10.99 11.04 0.98
N ALA A 104 -10.21 11.92 0.35
CA ALA A 104 -10.73 13.13 -0.30
C ALA A 104 -11.72 12.83 -1.44
N GLN A 105 -11.56 11.69 -2.11
CA GLN A 105 -12.42 11.28 -3.22
C GLN A 105 -13.67 10.48 -2.77
N LEU A 106 -13.82 10.15 -1.48
CA LEU A 106 -14.98 9.38 -1.00
C LEU A 106 -16.32 10.03 -1.34
N PRO A 107 -16.54 11.35 -1.13
CA PRO A 107 -17.81 11.99 -1.47
C PRO A 107 -18.11 11.89 -2.97
N PHE A 108 -17.07 11.96 -3.81
CA PHE A 108 -17.20 11.82 -5.25
C PHE A 108 -17.58 10.39 -5.66
N PHE A 109 -16.95 9.38 -5.07
CA PHE A 109 -17.25 7.97 -5.35
C PHE A 109 -18.60 7.51 -4.79
N ASP A 110 -19.07 8.08 -3.69
CA ASP A 110 -20.40 7.78 -3.17
C ASP A 110 -21.50 8.36 -4.09
N LEU A 111 -21.24 9.51 -4.74
CA LEU A 111 -22.17 10.18 -5.65
C LEU A 111 -22.18 9.64 -7.08
N LEU A 112 -21.05 9.20 -7.62
CA LEU A 112 -20.93 8.88 -9.05
C LEU A 112 -21.58 7.57 -9.48
N ASP A 113 -21.68 6.59 -8.57
CA ASP A 113 -22.05 5.21 -8.92
C ASP A 113 -22.92 4.55 -7.84
N ASP A 114 -23.74 5.36 -7.13
CA ASP A 114 -24.53 4.92 -5.97
C ASP A 114 -23.70 4.13 -4.94
N GLY A 115 -22.43 4.52 -4.76
CA GLY A 115 -21.48 3.85 -3.86
C GLY A 115 -20.98 2.46 -4.32
N GLN A 116 -21.20 2.06 -5.58
CA GLN A 116 -20.70 0.78 -6.10
C GLN A 116 -19.18 0.68 -6.04
N ILE A 117 -18.43 1.76 -6.32
CA ILE A 117 -16.97 1.76 -6.21
C ILE A 117 -16.55 1.38 -4.79
N LEU A 118 -17.12 2.04 -3.78
CA LEU A 118 -16.84 1.79 -2.36
C LEU A 118 -17.33 0.41 -1.88
N SER A 119 -18.24 -0.22 -2.61
CA SER A 119 -18.76 -1.55 -2.28
C SER A 119 -17.90 -2.67 -2.87
N ASN A 120 -17.18 -2.40 -3.95
CA ASN A 120 -16.53 -3.42 -4.78
C ASN A 120 -15.00 -3.36 -4.76
N PHE A 121 -14.41 -2.20 -4.45
CA PHE A 121 -12.97 -1.98 -4.47
C PHE A 121 -12.43 -1.58 -3.09
N ASP A 122 -11.23 -2.06 -2.78
CA ASP A 122 -10.39 -1.43 -1.75
C ASP A 122 -9.73 -0.20 -2.39
N LEU A 123 -9.99 1.00 -1.87
CA LEU A 123 -9.39 2.23 -2.40
C LEU A 123 -8.02 2.46 -1.78
N TRP A 124 -6.97 2.43 -2.60
CA TRP A 124 -5.60 2.66 -2.17
C TRP A 124 -5.11 4.04 -2.57
N SER A 125 -4.30 4.66 -1.73
CA SER A 125 -3.56 5.87 -2.06
C SER A 125 -2.20 5.84 -1.36
N ILE A 126 -1.22 6.50 -1.96
CA ILE A 126 0.19 6.37 -1.60
C ILE A 126 0.85 7.74 -1.66
N ASP A 127 1.68 8.06 -0.66
CA ASP A 127 2.55 9.22 -0.70
C ASP A 127 3.67 9.00 -1.72
N GLN A 128 3.91 10.02 -2.56
CA GLN A 128 5.01 9.98 -3.51
C GLN A 128 6.36 10.07 -2.78
N ARG A 129 7.42 9.51 -3.39
CA ARG A 129 8.78 9.63 -2.83
C ARG A 129 9.18 11.11 -2.71
N GLY A 130 9.67 11.49 -1.54
CA GLY A 130 10.11 12.86 -1.26
C GLY A 130 8.96 13.86 -1.05
N VAL A 131 7.73 13.37 -0.90
CA VAL A 131 6.52 14.19 -0.75
C VAL A 131 5.79 13.81 0.54
N ASN A 132 5.27 14.80 1.27
CA ASN A 132 4.29 14.67 2.35
C ASN A 132 4.53 13.59 3.41
N LEU A 133 5.78 13.30 3.78
CA LEU A 133 6.06 12.42 4.91
C LEU A 133 5.42 12.93 6.22
N TRP A 134 5.15 14.23 6.32
CA TRP A 134 4.59 14.90 7.50
C TRP A 134 3.08 15.17 7.37
N GLY A 135 2.43 14.66 6.33
CA GLY A 135 1.10 15.10 5.91
C GLY A 135 1.12 16.56 5.44
N ASP A 136 0.14 16.96 4.63
CA ASP A 136 -0.29 18.34 4.79
C ASP A 136 -1.09 18.39 6.11
N SER A 137 -1.13 19.55 6.78
CA SER A 137 -1.84 19.68 8.05
C SER A 137 -3.36 19.49 7.95
N SER A 138 -3.89 19.22 6.75
CA SER A 138 -5.31 19.06 6.47
C SER A 138 -5.81 17.61 6.52
N ASP A 139 -4.91 16.61 6.53
CA ASP A 139 -5.28 15.20 6.70
C ASP A 139 -4.34 14.47 7.68
N PRO A 140 -4.44 14.78 8.99
CA PRO A 140 -3.61 14.15 10.00
C PRO A 140 -3.97 12.66 10.17
N ASP A 141 -2.98 11.88 10.58
CA ASP A 141 -3.26 10.53 11.06
C ASP A 141 -4.09 10.62 12.34
N MET A 142 -5.21 9.90 12.37
CA MET A 142 -6.08 9.83 13.53
C MET A 142 -6.00 8.44 14.16
N GLU A 143 -5.61 8.38 15.42
CA GLU A 143 -5.60 7.15 16.24
C GLU A 143 -6.59 7.36 17.39
N ASP A 144 -7.59 6.49 17.52
CA ASP A 144 -8.61 6.59 18.58
C ASP A 144 -9.30 7.97 18.69
N GLY A 145 -9.45 8.67 17.56
CA GLY A 145 -10.05 10.01 17.49
C GLY A 145 -9.11 11.14 17.92
N ILE A 146 -7.84 10.84 18.19
CA ILE A 146 -6.78 11.80 18.48
C ILE A 146 -6.02 12.12 17.20
N ILE A 147 -5.86 13.42 16.92
CA ILE A 147 -5.05 13.92 15.81
C ILE A 147 -3.58 13.81 16.19
N HIS A 148 -2.83 13.00 15.44
CA HIS A 148 -1.38 12.95 15.53
C HIS A 148 -0.78 13.92 14.50
N PRO A 149 0.00 14.93 14.93
CA PRO A 149 0.60 15.90 14.02
C PRO A 149 1.70 15.27 13.16
N GLU A 150 2.23 14.11 13.56
CA GLU A 150 3.28 13.38 12.86
C GLU A 150 2.89 11.89 12.78
N PRO A 151 3.16 11.21 11.66
CA PRO A 151 2.95 9.77 11.57
C PRO A 151 3.90 9.01 12.51
N PRO A 152 3.53 7.79 12.95
CA PRO A 152 4.44 6.94 13.73
C PRO A 152 5.70 6.62 12.92
N PRO A 153 6.87 6.39 13.56
CA PRO A 153 8.11 6.11 12.84
C PRO A 153 7.97 4.88 11.93
N CYS A 154 8.70 4.90 10.81
CA CYS A 154 8.70 3.76 9.89
C CYS A 154 9.19 2.47 10.59
N PRO A 155 8.45 1.36 10.50
CA PRO A 155 8.80 0.10 11.17
C PRO A 155 9.84 -0.74 10.42
N PHE A 156 10.26 -0.32 9.23
CA PHE A 156 11.28 -1.01 8.45
C PHE A 156 12.64 -0.45 8.81
N HIS A 157 13.42 -1.26 9.52
CA HIS A 157 14.80 -0.94 9.83
C HIS A 157 15.69 -1.43 8.69
N TYR A 158 16.55 -0.54 8.19
CA TYR A 158 17.61 -0.91 7.27
C TYR A 158 18.92 -0.84 8.03
N ASN A 159 19.81 -1.81 7.82
CA ASN A 159 21.17 -1.71 8.31
C ASN A 159 21.80 -0.52 7.58
N SER A 160 21.90 0.64 8.23
CA SER A 160 22.83 1.67 7.80
C SER A 160 24.19 1.03 7.94
N GLY A 161 24.83 0.64 6.84
CA GLY A 161 26.11 -0.06 6.83
C GLY A 161 27.28 0.79 7.33
N GLU A 162 27.16 1.36 8.53
CA GLU A 162 28.24 2.01 9.29
C GLU A 162 29.00 0.99 10.14
#